data_AF-A0A954JYF8-F1
#
_entry.id   AF-A0A954JYF8-F1
#
_cell.length_a   1.000
_cell.length_b   1.000
_cell.length_c   1.000
_cell.angle_alpha   90.00
_cell.angle_beta   90.00
_cell.angle_gamma   90.00
#
_symmetry.space_group_name_H-M   'P 1'
#
loop_
_entity.id
_entity.type
_entity.pdbx_description
1 polymer ?
#
loop_
_entity_poly.entity_id
_entity_poly.type
_entity_poly.pdbx_seq_one_letter_code
_entity_poly.pdbx_strand_id
1 'polypeptide(L)'
;MTYRASSEEMKAGPKRMKCRSMPGSLLHNFFGPNLMFRYCPDREFPSYSYVPGRYPHPFSDPNGHSYKLNDISKEREPSGLHLPTDLCSGWQELHEYLFGIDLFNHGFYWEAHETWEQLWIKFGRSGREADFLKALIKLAAAGVKARECRPVGVQRHACRARDLFRLVLAMATENQPSIHMGGMNLQSLRDAADTIASNAVNIAGQSDEITSALPLTLLPGDIKSDGVPSE
;
A
#
# COMPACT_ATOMS: atom_id res chain seq x y z
N MET A 1 53.24 -30.09 -44.64
CA MET A 1 52.54 -30.28 -45.93
C MET A 1 51.20 -30.92 -45.65
N THR A 2 50.15 -30.12 -45.83
CA THR A 2 48.74 -30.47 -46.09
C THR A 2 48.16 -31.79 -45.55
N TYR A 3 47.15 -31.67 -44.67
CA TYR A 3 45.87 -32.34 -44.92
C TYR A 3 44.71 -31.48 -44.40
N ARG A 4 43.74 -31.27 -45.27
CA ARG A 4 42.49 -30.51 -45.07
C ARG A 4 41.40 -31.53 -44.80
N ALA A 5 40.65 -31.38 -43.72
CA ALA A 5 39.36 -32.07 -43.55
C ALA A 5 38.35 -31.08 -42.97
N SER A 6 37.31 -30.87 -43.76
CA SER A 6 36.09 -30.13 -43.43
C SER A 6 35.18 -31.02 -42.60
N SER A 7 34.58 -30.47 -41.55
CA SER A 7 33.38 -31.04 -40.94
C SER A 7 32.54 -29.91 -40.35
N GLU A 8 31.35 -29.77 -40.93
CA GLU A 8 30.26 -28.91 -40.52
C GLU A 8 29.82 -29.24 -39.08
N GLU A 9 29.75 -28.24 -38.20
CA GLU A 9 28.98 -28.35 -36.95
C GLU A 9 27.68 -27.55 -37.08
N MET A 10 26.59 -28.31 -37.09
CA MET A 10 25.20 -27.86 -36.99
C MET A 10 24.98 -27.06 -35.71
N LYS A 11 24.41 -25.86 -35.87
CA LYS A 11 23.89 -25.01 -34.78
C LYS A 11 22.74 -25.72 -34.05
N ALA A 12 22.95 -26.09 -32.79
CA ALA A 12 21.88 -26.47 -31.86
C ALA A 12 21.28 -25.21 -31.22
N GLY A 13 20.05 -24.85 -31.58
CA GLY A 13 19.27 -23.80 -30.90
C GLY A 13 18.76 -24.25 -29.52
N PRO A 14 18.46 -23.33 -28.59
CA PRO A 14 18.07 -23.66 -27.23
C PRO A 14 16.69 -24.35 -27.20
N LYS A 15 16.63 -25.51 -26.54
CA LYS A 15 15.41 -26.31 -26.33
C LYS A 15 14.43 -25.55 -25.42
N ARG A 16 13.23 -25.27 -25.91
CA ARG A 16 12.06 -24.83 -25.10
C ARG A 16 11.80 -25.83 -23.97
N MET A 17 11.94 -25.39 -22.72
CA MET A 17 11.48 -26.14 -21.55
C MET A 17 9.95 -26.19 -21.55
N LYS A 18 9.39 -27.40 -21.60
CA LYS A 18 7.96 -27.65 -21.38
C LYS A 18 7.66 -27.45 -19.89
N CYS A 19 6.79 -26.50 -19.58
CA CYS A 19 6.21 -26.34 -18.25
C CYS A 19 5.47 -27.63 -17.87
N ARG A 20 5.88 -28.26 -16.76
CA ARG A 20 5.15 -29.37 -16.14
C ARG A 20 3.99 -28.79 -15.36
N SER A 21 2.79 -29.36 -15.54
CA SER A 21 1.62 -29.07 -14.71
C SER A 21 1.91 -29.47 -13.25
N MET A 22 1.56 -28.57 -12.33
CA MET A 22 1.52 -28.85 -10.89
C MET A 22 0.07 -29.12 -10.48
N PRO A 23 -0.19 -30.11 -9.61
CA PRO A 23 -1.54 -30.46 -9.15
C PRO A 23 -2.06 -29.43 -8.14
N GLY A 24 -3.37 -29.21 -8.18
CA GLY A 24 -4.04 -28.15 -7.43
C GLY A 24 -4.04 -28.34 -5.91
N SER A 25 -3.97 -27.21 -5.20
CA SER A 25 -4.68 -27.01 -3.94
C SER A 25 -4.91 -25.51 -3.70
N LEU A 26 -6.19 -25.15 -3.56
CA LEU A 26 -6.78 -24.00 -2.86
C LEU A 26 -6.22 -22.59 -3.16
N LEU A 27 -6.54 -22.08 -4.35
CA LEU A 27 -6.73 -20.64 -4.57
C LEU A 27 -8.23 -20.35 -4.59
N HIS A 28 -8.87 -20.34 -3.41
CA HIS A 28 -10.19 -19.73 -3.30
C HIS A 28 -10.03 -18.21 -3.13
N ASN A 29 -10.27 -17.49 -4.23
CA ASN A 29 -10.82 -16.13 -4.31
C ASN A 29 -10.20 -15.04 -3.40
N PHE A 30 -9.16 -14.36 -3.91
CA PHE A 30 -8.71 -13.05 -3.41
C PHE A 30 -9.17 -11.87 -4.29
N PHE A 31 -10.19 -12.06 -5.14
CA PHE A 31 -10.92 -10.94 -5.75
C PHE A 31 -12.30 -10.87 -5.09
N GLY A 32 -12.35 -10.19 -3.94
CA GLY A 32 -13.61 -9.92 -3.25
C GLY A 32 -14.38 -8.76 -3.91
N PRO A 33 -15.73 -8.80 -3.94
CA PRO A 33 -16.61 -7.78 -4.54
C PRO A 33 -16.61 -6.38 -3.88
N ASN A 34 -15.65 -6.08 -3.01
CA ASN A 34 -15.64 -4.88 -2.15
C ASN A 34 -14.79 -3.71 -2.67
N LEU A 35 -14.11 -3.82 -3.82
CA LEU A 35 -13.44 -2.66 -4.42
C LEU A 35 -14.41 -1.53 -4.84
N MET A 36 -15.72 -1.79 -4.87
CA MET A 36 -16.72 -0.76 -5.20
C MET A 36 -17.07 0.17 -4.03
N PHE A 37 -16.73 -0.19 -2.79
CA PHE A 37 -17.02 0.66 -1.64
C PHE A 37 -15.92 1.70 -1.44
N ARG A 38 -16.31 2.98 -1.40
CA ARG A 38 -15.43 4.11 -1.12
C ARG A 38 -15.88 4.82 0.15
N TYR A 39 -14.94 5.12 1.03
CA TYR A 39 -15.19 5.86 2.27
C TYR A 39 -15.38 7.36 2.01
N CYS A 40 -14.82 7.89 0.93
CA CYS A 40 -14.98 9.28 0.51
C CYS A 40 -15.46 9.35 -0.96
N PRO A 41 -16.72 8.93 -1.24
CA PRO A 41 -17.21 8.82 -2.62
C PRO A 41 -17.28 10.18 -3.34
N ASP A 42 -17.49 11.27 -2.61
CA ASP A 42 -17.57 12.63 -3.17
C ASP A 42 -16.21 13.21 -3.59
N ARG A 43 -15.10 12.56 -3.21
CA ARG A 43 -13.75 12.99 -3.64
C ARG A 43 -13.37 12.24 -4.89
N GLU A 44 -13.08 12.96 -5.96
CA GLU A 44 -12.56 12.34 -7.19
C GLU A 44 -11.14 11.80 -6.98
N PHE A 45 -10.82 10.71 -7.67
CA PHE A 45 -9.44 10.26 -7.77
C PHE A 45 -8.67 11.12 -8.79
N PRO A 46 -7.35 11.25 -8.63
CA PRO A 46 -6.52 11.87 -9.66
C PRO A 46 -6.67 11.13 -10.99
N SER A 47 -6.45 11.86 -12.09
CA SER A 47 -6.58 11.32 -13.45
C SER A 47 -5.62 10.16 -13.77
N TYR A 48 -4.55 9.99 -12.98
CA TYR A 48 -3.66 8.84 -13.03
C TYR A 48 -3.02 8.60 -11.66
N SER A 49 -2.67 7.35 -11.38
CA SER A 49 -1.89 6.98 -10.21
C SER A 49 -0.39 7.15 -10.51
N TYR A 50 0.28 8.05 -9.80
CA TYR A 50 1.66 8.41 -10.10
C TYR A 50 2.64 7.25 -9.85
N VAL A 51 3.53 7.04 -10.82
CA VAL A 51 4.68 6.12 -10.73
C VAL A 51 5.92 6.88 -11.22
N PRO A 52 6.96 7.01 -10.39
CA PRO A 52 8.19 7.69 -10.77
C PRO A 52 8.77 7.14 -12.08
N GLY A 53 9.09 8.05 -13.00
CA GLY A 53 9.65 7.73 -14.31
C GLY A 53 8.65 7.22 -15.35
N ARG A 54 7.35 7.09 -15.03
CA ARG A 54 6.31 6.70 -16.00
C ARG A 54 5.30 7.80 -16.29
N TYR A 55 5.00 8.66 -15.32
CA TYR A 55 4.01 9.73 -15.44
C TYR A 55 4.57 11.08 -15.02
N PRO A 56 3.99 12.21 -15.48
CA PRO A 56 4.32 13.54 -14.99
C PRO A 56 4.24 13.61 -13.48
N HIS A 57 5.22 14.26 -12.84
CA HIS A 57 5.21 14.38 -11.39
C HIS A 57 4.02 15.26 -10.93
N PRO A 58 3.19 14.81 -9.98
CA PRO A 58 1.94 15.49 -9.60
C PRO A 58 2.11 16.98 -9.27
N PHE A 59 3.13 17.35 -8.49
CA PHE A 59 3.34 18.74 -8.07
C PHE A 59 4.36 19.56 -8.87
N SER A 60 5.39 18.94 -9.43
CA SER A 60 6.54 19.65 -10.00
C SER A 60 6.55 19.69 -11.53
N ASP A 61 5.75 18.85 -12.18
CA ASP A 61 5.60 18.86 -13.64
C ASP A 61 4.37 19.71 -14.02
N PRO A 62 4.46 20.61 -15.02
CA PRO A 62 3.33 21.38 -15.51
C PRO A 62 2.11 20.55 -15.98
N ASN A 63 2.33 19.29 -16.37
CA ASN A 63 1.28 18.34 -16.73
C ASN A 63 0.85 17.45 -15.55
N GLY A 64 1.34 17.72 -14.35
CA GLY A 64 1.03 17.01 -13.12
C GLY A 64 -0.42 17.23 -12.68
N HIS A 65 -1.09 16.17 -12.23
CA HIS A 65 -2.50 16.22 -11.80
C HIS A 65 -2.76 17.12 -10.58
N SER A 66 -1.71 17.58 -9.89
CA SER A 66 -1.77 18.49 -8.76
C SER A 66 -0.90 19.74 -8.93
N TYR A 67 -0.47 20.04 -10.16
CA TYR A 67 0.43 21.15 -10.43
C TYR A 67 -0.21 22.47 -10.02
N LYS A 68 0.50 23.28 -9.23
CA LYS A 68 0.02 24.55 -8.60
C LYS A 68 -1.17 24.42 -7.66
N LEU A 69 -1.75 23.23 -7.45
CA LEU A 69 -2.83 23.04 -6.48
C LEU A 69 -2.33 23.10 -5.03
N ASN A 70 -1.04 22.83 -4.78
CA ASN A 70 -0.43 22.96 -3.44
C ASN A 70 -0.42 24.39 -2.89
N ASP A 71 -0.47 25.40 -3.76
CA ASP A 71 -0.57 26.80 -3.32
C ASP A 71 -2.03 27.16 -2.99
N ILE A 72 -2.99 26.60 -3.73
CA ILE A 72 -4.44 26.81 -3.52
C ILE A 72 -4.94 26.05 -2.28
N SER A 73 -4.44 24.85 -1.99
CA SER A 73 -4.84 24.06 -0.83
C SER A 73 -4.35 24.66 0.49
N LYS A 74 -3.17 25.31 0.50
CA LYS A 74 -2.65 26.03 1.68
C LYS A 74 -3.50 27.23 2.07
N GLU A 75 -4.14 27.90 1.10
CA GLU A 75 -5.06 29.02 1.37
C GLU A 75 -6.45 28.55 1.82
N ARG A 76 -6.80 27.29 1.55
CA ARG A 76 -8.12 26.70 1.85
C ARG A 76 -8.20 25.89 3.12
N GLU A 77 -7.09 25.59 3.80
CA GLU A 77 -7.15 24.98 5.14
C GLU A 77 -7.89 25.95 6.06
N PRO A 78 -9.13 25.63 6.51
CA PRO A 78 -9.83 26.49 7.44
C PRO A 78 -8.96 26.55 8.68
N SER A 79 -8.46 27.74 8.99
CA SER A 79 -7.72 28.00 10.21
C SER A 79 -8.67 27.70 11.38
N GLY A 80 -8.64 26.48 11.92
CA GLY A 80 -9.52 26.06 13.00
C GLY A 80 -10.36 24.80 12.80
N LEU A 81 -10.13 23.98 11.77
CA LEU A 81 -10.77 22.65 11.73
C LEU A 81 -10.18 21.79 12.88
N HIS A 82 -10.99 21.54 13.90
CA HIS A 82 -10.65 20.67 15.04
C HIS A 82 -10.43 19.27 14.48
N LEU A 83 -9.18 18.89 14.28
CA LEU A 83 -8.84 17.51 13.91
C LEU A 83 -9.30 16.61 15.07
N PRO A 84 -10.00 15.49 14.79
CA PRO A 84 -10.21 14.44 15.77
C PRO A 84 -8.91 14.13 16.51
N THR A 85 -8.99 14.10 17.84
CA THR A 85 -7.82 14.08 18.74
C THR A 85 -7.03 12.77 18.68
N ASP A 86 -7.60 11.69 18.12
CA ASP A 86 -6.94 10.38 18.03
C ASP A 86 -7.45 9.50 16.87
N LEU A 87 -6.59 8.58 16.39
CA LEU A 87 -6.95 7.52 15.42
C LEU A 87 -7.62 6.32 16.09
N CYS A 88 -7.58 6.23 17.41
CA CYS A 88 -8.03 5.02 18.11
C CYS A 88 -9.55 4.90 18.12
N SER A 89 -10.25 6.03 18.24
CA SER A 89 -11.69 6.14 18.41
C SER A 89 -12.36 7.10 17.43
N GLY A 90 -11.64 8.11 16.93
CA GLY A 90 -12.17 9.15 16.03
C GLY A 90 -11.87 8.96 14.54
N TRP A 91 -11.42 7.78 14.11
CA TRP A 91 -10.91 7.59 12.75
C TRP A 91 -11.98 7.73 11.65
N GLN A 92 -13.25 7.46 11.96
CA GLN A 92 -14.37 7.62 11.03
C GLN A 92 -14.58 9.08 10.60
N GLU A 93 -14.14 10.03 11.43
CA GLU A 93 -14.25 11.48 11.17
C GLU A 93 -12.99 12.05 10.49
N LEU A 94 -11.94 11.24 10.34
CA LEU A 94 -10.70 11.64 9.68
C LEU A 94 -10.80 11.40 8.17
N HIS A 95 -11.43 12.33 7.45
CA HIS A 95 -11.65 12.25 6.00
C HIS A 95 -10.36 12.02 5.20
N GLU A 96 -9.23 12.64 5.58
CA GLU A 96 -7.94 12.38 4.91
C GLU A 96 -7.44 10.95 5.16
N TYR A 97 -7.70 10.39 6.33
CA TYR A 97 -7.31 9.01 6.64
C TYR A 97 -8.10 8.03 5.76
N LEU A 98 -9.42 8.22 5.70
CA LEU A 98 -10.35 7.44 4.88
C LEU A 98 -10.07 7.58 3.38
N PHE A 99 -9.78 8.79 2.89
CA PHE A 99 -9.45 9.00 1.50
C PHE A 99 -8.11 8.33 1.13
N GLY A 100 -7.12 8.33 2.02
CA GLY A 100 -5.89 7.57 1.83
C GLY A 100 -6.14 6.05 1.68
N ILE A 101 -7.14 5.51 2.39
CA ILE A 101 -7.57 4.10 2.25
C ILE A 101 -8.19 3.86 0.87
N ASP A 102 -9.11 4.74 0.43
CA ASP A 102 -9.69 4.67 -0.90
C ASP A 102 -8.61 4.65 -1.98
N LEU A 103 -7.66 5.59 -1.92
CA LEU A 103 -6.54 5.68 -2.84
C LEU A 103 -5.68 4.40 -2.84
N PHE A 104 -5.32 3.91 -1.66
CA PHE A 104 -4.50 2.70 -1.52
C PHE A 104 -5.19 1.49 -2.15
N ASN A 105 -6.46 1.26 -1.84
CA ASN A 105 -7.24 0.11 -2.33
C ASN A 105 -7.42 0.13 -3.86
N HIS A 106 -7.35 1.31 -4.47
CA HIS A 106 -7.46 1.49 -5.92
C HIS A 106 -6.10 1.63 -6.63
N GLY A 107 -4.99 1.38 -5.93
CA GLY A 107 -3.64 1.41 -6.52
C GLY A 107 -3.04 2.80 -6.70
N PHE A 108 -3.62 3.85 -6.11
CA PHE A 108 -3.09 5.21 -5.99
C PHE A 108 -2.10 5.30 -4.82
N TYR A 109 -1.08 4.43 -4.84
CA TYR A 109 -0.18 4.25 -3.71
C TYR A 109 0.65 5.49 -3.38
N TRP A 110 1.09 6.25 -4.38
CA TRP A 110 1.83 7.46 -4.11
C TRP A 110 0.94 8.54 -3.50
N GLU A 111 -0.28 8.69 -4.00
CA GLU A 111 -1.23 9.67 -3.47
C GLU A 111 -1.70 9.29 -2.06
N ALA A 112 -1.89 7.99 -1.78
CA ALA A 112 -2.14 7.49 -0.43
C ALA A 112 -0.97 7.79 0.52
N HIS A 113 0.28 7.62 0.04
CA HIS A 113 1.49 7.99 0.78
C HIS A 113 1.47 9.47 1.16
N GLU A 114 1.25 10.38 0.20
CA GLU A 114 1.21 11.82 0.47
C GLU A 114 0.10 12.20 1.44
N THR A 115 -1.09 11.63 1.24
CA THR A 115 -2.26 11.91 2.10
C THR A 115 -1.98 11.53 3.55
N TRP A 116 -1.43 10.33 3.79
CA TRP A 116 -1.07 9.90 5.14
C TRP A 116 0.17 10.60 5.70
N GLU A 117 1.11 11.08 4.87
CA GLU A 117 2.26 11.86 5.34
C GLU A 117 1.82 13.20 5.97
N GLN A 118 0.81 13.87 5.39
CA GLN A 118 0.25 15.08 5.98
C GLN A 118 -0.37 14.81 7.35
N LEU A 119 -1.10 13.69 7.50
CA LEU A 119 -1.59 13.27 8.81
C LEU A 119 -0.44 12.93 9.76
N TRP A 120 0.57 12.20 9.31
CA TRP A 120 1.73 11.84 10.15
C TRP A 120 2.44 13.08 10.72
N ILE A 121 2.52 14.17 9.94
CA ILE A 121 3.00 15.47 10.41
C ILE A 121 2.04 16.08 11.44
N LYS A 122 0.74 16.11 11.16
CA LYS A 122 -0.30 16.63 12.06
C LYS A 122 -0.34 15.88 13.41
N PHE A 123 -0.07 14.57 13.41
CA PHE A 123 0.06 13.71 14.60
C PHE A 123 1.45 13.78 15.27
N GLY A 124 2.28 14.76 14.96
CA GLY A 124 3.54 15.01 15.67
C GLY A 124 4.69 14.07 15.33
N ARG A 125 4.58 13.27 14.24
CA ARG A 125 5.64 12.43 13.64
C ARG A 125 6.19 11.29 14.50
N SER A 126 5.82 11.21 15.77
CA SER A 126 6.22 10.22 16.75
C SER A 126 5.07 9.91 17.70
N GLY A 127 5.12 8.75 18.35
CA GLY A 127 4.02 8.25 19.16
C GLY A 127 3.20 7.21 18.41
N ARG A 128 2.29 6.56 19.13
CA ARG A 128 1.62 5.34 18.67
C ARG A 128 0.80 5.56 17.39
N GLU A 129 -0.01 6.61 17.32
CA GLU A 129 -0.77 6.95 16.11
C GLU A 129 0.13 7.33 14.94
N ALA A 130 1.16 8.16 15.20
CA ALA A 130 2.09 8.58 14.16
C ALA A 130 2.89 7.39 13.61
N ASP A 131 3.33 6.45 14.45
CA ASP A 131 4.04 5.26 13.99
C ASP A 131 3.11 4.27 13.25
N PHE A 132 1.82 4.25 13.57
CA PHE A 132 0.81 3.55 12.77
C PHE A 132 0.65 4.15 11.37
N LEU A 133 0.48 5.47 11.27
CA LEU A 133 0.43 6.17 9.97
C LEU A 133 1.72 5.92 9.18
N LYS A 134 2.88 5.99 9.85
CA LYS A 134 4.17 5.69 9.24
C LYS A 134 4.26 4.26 8.70
N ALA A 135 3.62 3.29 9.36
CA ALA A 135 3.55 1.91 8.87
C ALA A 135 2.72 1.83 7.57
N LEU A 136 1.57 2.51 7.50
CA LEU A 136 0.75 2.62 6.29
C LEU A 136 1.49 3.33 5.15
N ILE A 137 2.19 4.43 5.44
CA ILE A 137 3.08 5.14 4.50
C ILE A 137 4.14 4.19 3.92
N LYS A 138 4.71 3.28 4.73
CA LYS A 138 5.65 2.28 4.24
C LYS A 138 4.99 1.20 3.38
N LEU A 139 3.76 0.77 3.69
CA LEU A 139 3.00 -0.11 2.78
C LEU A 139 2.72 0.57 1.45
N ALA A 140 2.27 1.83 1.46
CA ALA A 140 2.07 2.62 0.25
C ALA A 140 3.36 2.73 -0.58
N ALA A 141 4.49 3.03 0.05
CA ALA A 141 5.80 3.02 -0.63
C ALA A 141 6.15 1.65 -1.24
N ALA A 142 5.79 0.54 -0.57
CA ALA A 142 5.95 -0.80 -1.15
C ALA A 142 5.09 -0.97 -2.42
N GLY A 143 3.85 -0.47 -2.42
CA GLY A 143 2.97 -0.45 -3.59
C GLY A 143 3.53 0.37 -4.75
N VAL A 144 4.11 1.55 -4.48
CA VAL A 144 4.83 2.33 -5.50
C VAL A 144 5.98 1.51 -6.09
N LYS A 145 6.79 0.84 -5.26
CA LYS A 145 7.88 -0.01 -5.74
C LYS A 145 7.41 -1.25 -6.50
N ALA A 146 6.23 -1.77 -6.20
CA ALA A 146 5.61 -2.85 -6.97
C ALA A 146 5.31 -2.36 -8.39
N ARG A 147 4.70 -1.17 -8.52
CA ARG A 147 4.40 -0.55 -9.82
C ARG A 147 5.64 -0.08 -10.59
N GLU A 148 6.75 0.19 -9.90
CA GLU A 148 8.06 0.43 -10.55
C GLU A 148 8.75 -0.88 -10.99
N CYS A 149 8.15 -2.06 -10.75
CA CYS A 149 8.75 -3.38 -10.94
C CYS A 149 10.07 -3.55 -10.16
N ARG A 150 10.16 -3.01 -8.94
CA ARG A 150 11.36 -3.03 -8.08
C ARG A 150 11.16 -3.92 -6.84
N PRO A 151 11.38 -5.25 -6.95
CA PRO A 151 11.08 -6.19 -5.87
C PRO A 151 11.89 -5.95 -4.59
N VAL A 152 13.16 -5.55 -4.70
CA VAL A 152 13.98 -5.19 -3.52
C VAL A 152 13.36 -4.01 -2.76
N GLY A 153 12.79 -3.04 -3.49
CA GLY A 153 12.08 -1.91 -2.91
C GLY A 153 10.79 -2.34 -2.21
N VAL A 154 9.99 -3.20 -2.85
CA VAL A 154 8.79 -3.80 -2.25
C VAL A 154 9.13 -4.47 -0.92
N GLN A 155 10.11 -5.39 -0.94
CA GLN A 155 10.52 -6.13 0.24
C GLN A 155 10.98 -5.19 1.36
N ARG A 156 11.88 -4.24 1.06
CA ARG A 156 12.42 -3.32 2.06
C ARG A 156 11.32 -2.51 2.75
N HIS A 157 10.40 -1.95 1.97
CA HIS A 157 9.33 -1.12 2.51
C HIS A 157 8.30 -1.94 3.29
N ALA A 158 7.93 -3.12 2.80
CA ALA A 158 7.02 -4.03 3.48
C ALA A 158 7.60 -4.57 4.81
N CYS A 159 8.89 -4.95 4.84
CA CYS A 159 9.58 -5.30 6.08
C CYS A 159 9.54 -4.15 7.10
N ARG A 160 9.79 -2.91 6.65
CA ARG A 160 9.74 -1.77 7.57
C ARG A 160 8.34 -1.51 8.09
N ALA A 161 7.30 -1.67 7.26
CA ALA A 161 5.91 -1.56 7.70
C ALA A 161 5.56 -2.61 8.76
N ARG A 162 5.92 -3.88 8.52
CA ARG A 162 5.74 -4.97 9.49
C ARG A 162 6.38 -4.63 10.84
N ASP A 163 7.62 -4.15 10.84
CA ASP A 163 8.33 -3.80 12.07
C ASP A 163 7.69 -2.62 12.81
N LEU A 164 7.12 -1.66 12.07
CA LEU A 164 6.34 -0.56 12.67
C LEU A 164 5.02 -1.06 13.26
N PHE A 165 4.27 -1.93 12.59
CA PHE A 165 3.05 -2.51 13.18
C PHE A 165 3.35 -3.31 14.45
N ARG A 166 4.46 -4.06 14.49
CA ARG A 166 4.94 -4.72 15.72
C ARG A 166 5.24 -3.72 16.84
N LEU A 167 5.88 -2.61 16.51
CA LEU A 167 6.16 -1.54 17.47
C LEU A 167 4.86 -0.94 18.03
N VAL A 168 3.91 -0.59 17.16
CA VAL A 168 2.61 -0.02 17.55
C VAL A 168 1.80 -0.97 18.44
N LEU A 169 1.87 -2.28 18.16
CA LEU A 169 1.30 -3.33 19.03
C LEU A 169 1.96 -3.34 20.41
N ALA A 170 3.29 -3.26 20.47
CA ALA A 170 4.04 -3.28 21.73
C ALA A 170 3.88 -2.01 22.57
N MET A 171 3.45 -0.90 21.95
CA MET A 171 3.16 0.37 22.63
C MET A 171 1.74 0.45 23.21
N ALA A 172 0.95 -0.64 23.14
CA ALA A 172 -0.32 -0.72 23.83
C ALA A 172 -0.11 -0.57 25.36
N THR A 173 -0.95 0.23 26.00
CA THR A 173 -0.91 0.47 27.45
C THR A 173 -2.15 -0.10 28.12
N GLU A 174 -2.15 -0.26 29.44
CA GLU A 174 -3.34 -0.68 30.20
C GLU A 174 -4.56 0.22 29.94
N ASN A 175 -4.33 1.51 29.68
CA ASN A 175 -5.38 2.49 29.37
C ASN A 175 -5.78 2.49 27.88
N GLN A 176 -4.99 1.88 26.99
CA GLN A 176 -5.27 1.75 25.56
C GLN A 176 -4.81 0.39 25.00
N PRO A 177 -5.38 -0.74 25.48
CA PRO A 177 -4.88 -2.08 25.16
C PRO A 177 -5.29 -2.58 23.77
N SER A 178 -5.93 -1.73 22.95
CA SER A 178 -6.52 -2.14 21.67
C SER A 178 -5.46 -2.70 20.70
N ILE A 179 -5.75 -3.89 20.14
CA ILE A 179 -5.04 -4.44 18.98
C ILE A 179 -5.46 -3.78 17.65
N HIS A 180 -6.40 -2.82 17.73
CA HIS A 180 -6.91 -2.05 16.61
C HIS A 180 -6.42 -0.59 16.67
N MET A 181 -6.14 -0.03 15.50
CA MET A 181 -5.89 1.40 15.31
C MET A 181 -6.46 1.84 13.97
N GLY A 182 -7.19 2.97 13.93
CA GLY A 182 -7.87 3.41 12.71
C GLY A 182 -8.91 2.42 12.20
N GLY A 183 -9.55 1.66 13.08
CA GLY A 183 -10.47 0.57 12.71
C GLY A 183 -9.80 -0.67 12.12
N MET A 184 -8.46 -0.72 12.08
CA MET A 184 -7.70 -1.81 11.47
C MET A 184 -7.06 -2.72 12.52
N ASN A 185 -7.13 -4.03 12.30
CA ASN A 185 -6.42 -5.00 13.13
C ASN A 185 -4.91 -4.96 12.83
N LEU A 186 -4.11 -4.58 13.85
CA LEU A 186 -2.67 -4.40 13.70
C LEU A 186 -1.92 -5.72 13.44
N GLN A 187 -2.42 -6.85 13.93
CA GLN A 187 -1.81 -8.16 13.66
C GLN A 187 -2.05 -8.58 12.21
N SER A 188 -3.27 -8.41 11.71
CA SER A 188 -3.58 -8.66 10.29
C SER A 188 -2.74 -7.78 9.36
N LEU A 189 -2.55 -6.49 9.68
CA LEU A 189 -1.68 -5.60 8.92
C LEU A 189 -0.22 -6.00 8.95
N ARG A 190 0.29 -6.41 10.11
CA ARG A 190 1.65 -6.96 10.26
C ARG A 190 1.85 -8.20 9.39
N ASP A 191 0.90 -9.13 9.43
CA ASP A 191 1.00 -10.42 8.71
C ASP A 191 0.87 -10.21 7.19
N ALA A 192 0.00 -9.28 6.77
CA ALA A 192 -0.06 -8.83 5.38
C ALA A 192 1.27 -8.20 4.92
N ALA A 193 1.88 -7.34 5.73
CA ALA A 193 3.18 -6.74 5.40
C ALA A 193 4.29 -7.80 5.28
N ASP A 194 4.30 -8.82 6.15
CA ASP A 194 5.25 -9.93 6.07
C ASP A 194 5.03 -10.79 4.81
N THR A 195 3.77 -11.04 4.45
CA THR A 195 3.38 -11.74 3.21
C THR A 195 3.84 -10.99 1.97
N ILE A 196 3.64 -9.67 1.93
CA ILE A 196 4.10 -8.81 0.83
C ILE A 196 5.63 -8.84 0.73
N ALA A 197 6.33 -8.74 1.85
CA ALA A 197 7.78 -8.76 1.87
C ALA A 197 8.36 -10.09 1.34
N SER A 198 7.74 -11.22 1.73
CA SER A 198 8.16 -12.56 1.32
C SER A 198 7.86 -12.87 -0.15
N ASN A 199 6.84 -12.23 -0.72
CA ASN A 199 6.39 -12.44 -2.11
C ASN A 199 6.77 -11.30 -3.07
N ALA A 200 7.72 -10.44 -2.68
CA ALA A 200 8.04 -9.20 -3.38
C ALA A 200 8.38 -9.36 -4.87
N VAL A 201 9.05 -10.46 -5.26
CA VAL A 201 9.40 -10.77 -6.66
C VAL A 201 8.15 -10.98 -7.51
N ASN A 202 7.20 -11.77 -7.01
CA ASN A 202 5.96 -12.06 -7.73
C ASN A 202 5.08 -10.81 -7.84
N ILE A 203 4.98 -10.03 -6.76
CA ILE A 203 4.20 -8.80 -6.70
C ILE A 203 4.71 -7.76 -7.70
N ALA A 204 6.04 -7.55 -7.77
CA ALA A 204 6.63 -6.61 -8.70
C ALA A 204 6.48 -7.04 -10.18
N GLY A 205 6.34 -8.34 -10.45
CA GLY A 205 6.29 -8.91 -11.80
C GLY A 205 4.90 -8.92 -12.47
N GLN A 206 3.83 -8.46 -11.80
CA GLN A 206 2.45 -8.53 -12.28
C GLN A 206 1.82 -7.16 -12.64
N SER A 207 2.56 -6.05 -12.54
CA SER A 207 1.98 -4.70 -12.34
C SER A 207 1.71 -3.84 -13.59
N ASP A 208 1.50 -4.45 -14.76
CA ASP A 208 1.28 -3.68 -16.00
C ASP A 208 -0.15 -3.11 -16.14
N GLU A 209 -1.13 -3.61 -15.40
CA GLU A 209 -2.49 -3.06 -15.38
C GLU A 209 -2.69 -2.08 -14.20
N ILE A 210 -3.58 -1.10 -14.39
CA ILE A 210 -4.02 -0.13 -13.37
C ILE A 210 -4.93 -0.86 -12.35
N THR A 211 -4.43 -1.92 -11.75
CA THR A 211 -5.09 -2.69 -10.70
C THR A 211 -4.24 -2.62 -9.42
N SER A 212 -4.83 -2.89 -8.27
CA SER A 212 -4.10 -2.93 -6.99
C SER A 212 -2.93 -3.92 -7.09
N ALA A 213 -1.70 -3.39 -7.16
CA ALA A 213 -0.49 -4.19 -7.28
C ALA A 213 -0.17 -4.99 -6.01
N LEU A 214 -0.63 -4.53 -4.85
CA LEU A 214 -0.51 -5.25 -3.59
C LEU A 214 -1.75 -6.15 -3.39
N PRO A 215 -1.56 -7.42 -2.96
CA PRO A 215 -2.65 -8.32 -2.60
C PRO A 215 -3.20 -7.99 -1.21
N LEU A 216 -3.60 -6.74 -0.99
CA LEU A 216 -4.08 -6.22 0.28
C LEU A 216 -5.16 -5.16 0.02
N THR A 217 -6.32 -5.35 0.64
CA THR A 217 -7.38 -4.34 0.72
C THR A 217 -7.51 -3.93 2.18
N LEU A 218 -7.42 -2.62 2.45
CA LEU A 218 -7.61 -2.03 3.76
C LEU A 218 -9.10 -1.83 4.01
N LEU A 219 -9.63 -2.50 5.03
CA LEU A 219 -11.04 -2.46 5.40
C LEU A 219 -11.15 -2.16 6.90
N PRO A 220 -11.12 -0.88 7.29
CA PRO A 220 -11.39 -0.52 8.68
C PRO A 220 -12.84 -0.90 9.02
N GLY A 221 -13.01 -1.56 10.18
CA GLY A 221 -14.30 -2.00 10.69
C GLY A 221 -14.61 -1.38 12.05
N ASP A 222 -15.90 -1.35 12.40
CA ASP A 222 -16.30 -0.98 13.76
C ASP A 222 -15.82 -2.06 14.74
N ILE A 223 -15.16 -1.63 15.81
CA ILE A 223 -14.57 -2.48 16.87
C ILE A 223 -15.65 -3.28 17.64
N LYS A 224 -16.94 -3.08 17.33
CA LYS A 224 -18.09 -3.75 17.96
C LYS A 224 -18.27 -5.19 17.48
N SER A 225 -17.30 -6.07 17.72
CA SER A 225 -17.56 -7.52 17.68
C SER A 225 -16.60 -8.38 18.49
N ASP A 226 -15.61 -7.82 19.19
CA ASP A 226 -14.67 -8.61 19.98
C ASP A 226 -14.96 -8.46 21.48
N GLY A 227 -16.00 -9.13 21.97
CA GLY A 227 -16.01 -9.64 23.35
C GLY A 227 -16.78 -8.87 24.43
N VAL A 228 -18.09 -8.67 24.27
CA VAL A 228 -19.00 -8.59 25.44
C VAL A 228 -20.08 -9.66 25.27
N PRO A 229 -20.12 -10.71 26.11
CA PRO A 229 -21.26 -11.62 26.13
C PRO A 229 -22.49 -10.82 26.56
N SER A 230 -23.56 -10.86 25.76
CA SER A 230 -24.87 -10.40 26.18
C SER A 230 -25.26 -11.12 27.48
N GLU A 231 -25.66 -10.35 28.49
CA GLU A 231 -26.29 -10.88 29.72
C GLU A 231 -27.56 -11.68 29.42
#